data_AF-A0A933ZT05-F1
#
_entry.id   AF-A0A933ZT05-F1
#
_cell.length_a   1.000
_cell.length_b   1.000
_cell.length_c   1.000
_cell.angle_alpha   90.00
_cell.angle_beta   90.00
_cell.angle_gamma   90.00
#
_symmetry.space_group_name_H-M   'P 1'
#
loop_
_entity.id
_entity.type
_entity.pdbx_description
1 polymer ?
#
loop_
_entity_poly.entity_id
_entity_poly.type
_entity_poly.pdbx_seq_one_letter_code
_entity_poly.pdbx_strand_id
1 'polypeptide(L)'
;MRTLLGASGTLLLVLCACKDLPQLQAGVCGNGVIEQGEDCDSVASPGMRCLGAGEASPCRLTCRLPADAGPGAASPRCPERWGCGLDGLCRQSAGDFVPTGSPIVAGAWSVAAGDFDGDGRRDLLTCGATGLIDKARGRVHFFDSGGTLAATRVLSVPMISPVVVDVDGDGKDDLVSGVDGLLTWRGTADRELLPVAAPTFQIDGKALRLVPVSIPLNPTEFLVVLERGAEVALAEPGRDELPLAEVAGEEGRPLVLVGQPATGRFVESSNAGEGFVLAFSGEHRVRVFQPCALSSSGERVWMPGLGQVDVAVG
;
A
#
# COMPACT_ATOMS: atom_id res chain seq x y z
N MET A 1 91.66 -18.28 45.06
CA MET A 1 91.48 -16.84 45.35
C MET A 1 90.00 -16.52 45.24
N ARG A 2 89.45 -15.88 46.28
CA ARG A 2 88.03 -15.50 46.41
C ARG A 2 87.71 -14.33 45.48
N THR A 3 86.52 -14.34 44.87
CA THR A 3 85.80 -13.13 44.48
C THR A 3 84.29 -13.37 44.58
N LEU A 4 83.66 -12.57 45.43
CA LEU A 4 82.22 -12.39 45.65
C LEU A 4 81.66 -11.37 44.63
N LEU A 5 80.34 -11.12 44.74
CA LEU A 5 79.48 -10.10 44.10
C LEU A 5 78.72 -10.64 42.87
N GLY A 6 77.40 -10.54 42.76
CA GLY A 6 76.37 -9.95 43.61
C GLY A 6 75.02 -10.19 42.93
N ALA A 7 74.01 -10.62 43.68
CA ALA A 7 72.68 -10.91 43.15
C ALA A 7 71.86 -9.61 43.08
N SER A 8 71.68 -9.07 41.87
CA SER A 8 70.71 -8.00 41.60
C SER A 8 69.39 -8.62 41.16
N GLY A 9 68.45 -8.75 42.10
CA GLY A 9 67.07 -9.12 41.81
C GLY A 9 66.32 -7.94 41.23
N THR A 10 66.03 -7.97 39.93
CA THR A 10 65.21 -6.96 39.26
C THR A 10 63.73 -7.26 39.51
N LEU A 11 63.08 -6.44 40.35
CA LEU A 11 61.63 -6.48 40.57
C LEU A 11 60.93 -5.85 39.35
N LEU A 12 60.30 -6.68 38.51
CA LEU A 12 59.51 -6.23 37.37
C LEU A 12 58.14 -5.73 37.87
N LEU A 13 58.00 -4.42 38.04
CA LEU A 13 56.71 -3.75 38.25
C LEU A 13 55.98 -3.67 36.90
N VAL A 14 54.98 -4.53 36.69
CA VAL A 14 54.06 -4.44 35.55
C VAL A 14 53.13 -3.24 35.78
N LEU A 15 53.48 -2.10 35.16
CA LEU A 15 52.60 -0.94 35.07
C LEU A 15 51.48 -1.26 34.06
N CYS A 16 50.31 -1.65 34.55
CA CYS A 16 49.07 -1.54 33.78
C CYS A 16 48.79 -0.04 33.56
N ALA A 17 49.36 0.55 32.50
CA ALA A 17 48.97 1.88 32.07
C ALA A 17 47.55 1.82 31.50
N CYS A 18 46.63 2.64 32.04
CA CYS A 18 45.35 2.87 31.40
C CYS A 18 45.60 3.39 29.98
N LYS A 19 45.04 2.72 28.97
CA LYS A 19 45.02 3.25 27.61
C LYS A 19 43.89 4.28 27.54
N ASP A 20 44.22 5.53 27.26
CA ASP A 20 43.20 6.55 27.01
C ASP A 20 42.28 6.07 25.89
N LEU A 21 40.97 6.14 26.12
CA LEU A 21 40.00 5.88 25.06
C LEU A 21 40.16 6.96 23.99
N PRO A 22 40.10 6.60 22.70
CA PRO A 22 40.08 7.58 21.63
C PRO A 22 38.92 8.55 21.87
N GLN A 23 39.19 9.86 21.75
CA GLN A 23 38.16 10.87 21.90
C GLN A 23 37.16 10.73 20.74
N LEU A 24 35.93 10.34 21.07
CA LEU A 24 34.81 10.33 20.13
C LEU A 24 34.39 11.78 19.88
N GLN A 25 34.38 12.19 18.61
CA GLN A 25 33.92 13.52 18.23
C GLN A 25 32.40 13.52 18.26
N ALA A 26 31.82 14.45 19.04
CA ALA A 26 30.38 14.59 19.16
C ALA A 26 29.76 15.23 17.91
N GLY A 27 28.54 14.84 17.59
CA GLY A 27 27.77 15.25 16.41
C GLY A 27 28.32 14.69 15.10
N VAL A 28 29.06 13.57 15.14
CA VAL A 28 29.68 12.98 13.95
C VAL A 28 29.01 11.66 13.62
N CYS A 29 28.20 11.69 12.57
CA CYS A 29 27.68 10.47 11.99
C CYS A 29 28.85 9.56 11.57
N GLY A 30 28.80 8.31 11.97
CA GLY A 30 29.78 7.30 11.65
C GLY A 30 30.71 6.89 12.79
N ASN A 31 30.53 7.43 13.99
CA ASN A 31 31.48 7.29 15.11
C ASN A 31 31.18 6.09 16.03
N GLY A 32 30.12 5.33 15.76
CA GLY A 32 29.58 4.23 16.55
C GLY A 32 28.64 4.63 17.69
N VAL A 33 28.21 5.89 17.78
CA VAL A 33 27.37 6.44 18.85
C VAL A 33 26.17 7.18 18.26
N ILE A 34 24.97 6.76 18.65
CA ILE A 34 23.74 7.47 18.26
C ILE A 34 23.58 8.71 19.14
N GLU A 35 23.66 9.88 18.52
CA GLU A 35 23.58 11.18 19.18
C GLU A 35 22.23 11.88 18.97
N GLN A 36 22.00 13.01 19.65
CA GLN A 36 20.77 13.77 19.50
C GLN A 36 20.63 14.29 18.06
N GLY A 37 19.60 13.83 17.34
CA GLY A 37 19.36 14.17 15.93
C GLY A 37 19.64 13.04 14.96
N GLU A 38 20.17 11.90 15.44
CA GLU A 38 20.41 10.70 14.66
C GLU A 38 19.36 9.62 14.95
N ASP A 39 18.94 8.89 13.91
CA ASP A 39 18.06 7.72 14.05
C ASP A 39 18.89 6.43 14.22
N CYS A 40 20.13 6.43 13.75
CA CYS A 40 21.05 5.29 13.70
C CYS A 40 22.47 5.79 13.50
N ASP A 41 23.46 4.92 13.70
CA ASP A 41 24.85 5.25 13.37
C ASP A 41 25.63 4.06 12.81
N SER A 42 26.00 4.13 11.53
CA SER A 42 26.74 3.14 10.70
C SER A 42 26.20 1.71 10.64
N VAL A 43 25.34 1.34 11.56
CA VAL A 43 24.79 0.00 11.75
C VAL A 43 23.30 0.17 12.04
N ALA A 44 22.50 -0.68 11.41
CA ALA A 44 21.07 -0.75 11.67
C ALA A 44 20.68 -2.18 12.05
N SER A 45 19.52 -2.32 12.68
CA SER A 45 18.96 -3.65 12.95
C SER A 45 18.69 -4.42 11.65
N PRO A 46 18.66 -5.77 11.68
CA PRO A 46 18.40 -6.55 10.48
C PRO A 46 17.15 -6.12 9.70
N GLY A 47 17.32 -5.91 8.40
CA GLY A 47 16.27 -5.42 7.48
C GLY A 47 16.09 -3.90 7.48
N MET A 48 16.80 -3.15 8.33
CA MET A 48 16.83 -1.69 8.30
C MET A 48 18.14 -1.22 7.65
N ARG A 49 18.19 0.02 7.18
CA ARG A 49 19.39 0.60 6.59
C ARG A 49 19.66 1.98 7.17
N CYS A 50 20.85 2.14 7.72
CA CYS A 50 21.37 3.43 8.17
C CYS A 50 22.11 4.11 7.02
N LEU A 51 21.81 5.39 6.78
CA LEU A 51 22.55 6.20 5.82
C LEU A 51 23.89 6.65 6.41
N GLY A 52 24.98 6.47 5.67
CA GLY A 52 26.32 6.83 6.11
C GLY A 52 26.59 8.34 6.07
N ALA A 53 27.69 8.76 6.70
CA ALA A 53 28.10 10.17 6.82
C ALA A 53 28.22 10.94 5.49
N GLY A 54 28.49 10.25 4.38
CA GLY A 54 28.63 10.84 3.04
C GLY A 54 27.34 10.88 2.21
N GLU A 55 26.22 10.39 2.75
CA GLU A 55 24.94 10.37 2.04
C GLU A 55 24.11 11.63 2.31
N ALA A 56 23.08 11.90 1.50
CA ALA A 56 22.30 13.14 1.56
C ALA A 56 21.53 13.37 2.87
N SER A 57 21.39 12.36 3.71
CA SER A 57 20.74 12.42 5.03
C SER A 57 21.48 11.49 6.00
N PRO A 58 22.69 11.88 6.42
CA PRO A 58 23.56 11.01 7.21
C PRO A 58 22.92 10.66 8.55
N CYS A 59 23.12 9.42 9.00
CA CYS A 59 22.61 8.89 10.27
C CYS A 59 21.08 8.93 10.41
N ARG A 60 20.38 8.89 9.26
CA ARG A 60 18.95 8.67 9.17
C ARG A 60 18.66 7.25 8.70
N LEU A 61 17.58 6.66 9.20
CA LEU A 61 17.11 5.38 8.69
C LEU A 61 16.38 5.60 7.36
N THR A 62 16.72 4.82 6.35
CA THR A 62 16.04 4.84 5.05
C THR A 62 15.16 3.62 4.85
N CYS A 63 14.02 3.82 4.19
CA CYS A 63 13.13 2.79 3.67
C CYS A 63 13.18 2.70 2.14
N ARG A 64 14.05 3.48 1.49
CA ARG A 64 14.21 3.47 0.04
C ARG A 64 15.13 2.34 -0.38
N LEU A 65 14.73 1.62 -1.43
CA LEU A 65 15.60 0.66 -2.10
C LEU A 65 16.88 1.36 -2.59
N PRO A 66 18.06 0.76 -2.38
CA PRO A 66 19.28 1.20 -3.06
C PRO A 66 19.06 1.28 -4.58
N ALA A 67 19.66 2.28 -5.24
CA ALA A 67 19.47 2.49 -6.68
C ALA A 67 20.03 1.33 -7.53
N ASP A 68 20.95 0.56 -6.97
CA ASP A 68 21.59 -0.63 -7.54
C ASP A 68 20.89 -1.94 -7.13
N ALA A 69 19.74 -1.86 -6.46
CA ALA A 69 19.00 -3.04 -6.04
C ALA A 69 18.48 -3.82 -7.26
N GLY A 70 18.81 -5.11 -7.30
CA GLY A 70 18.34 -6.01 -8.36
C GLY A 70 16.83 -6.26 -8.31
N PRO A 71 16.25 -6.82 -9.38
CA PRO A 71 14.84 -7.17 -9.42
C PRO A 71 14.49 -8.15 -8.29
N GLY A 72 13.41 -7.84 -7.55
CA GLY A 72 12.97 -8.63 -6.38
C GLY A 72 13.64 -8.27 -5.05
N ALA A 73 14.49 -7.24 -5.00
CA ALA A 73 15.03 -6.73 -3.75
C ALA A 73 13.92 -6.14 -2.87
N ALA A 74 13.93 -6.47 -1.59
CA ALA A 74 12.99 -5.92 -0.61
C ALA A 74 13.47 -4.56 -0.10
N SER A 75 12.57 -3.57 -0.06
CA SER A 75 12.83 -2.27 0.55
C SER A 75 13.24 -2.44 2.02
N PRO A 76 14.22 -1.67 2.52
CA PRO A 76 14.50 -1.64 3.95
C PRO A 76 13.24 -1.23 4.73
N ARG A 77 13.01 -1.86 5.87
CA ARG A 77 11.86 -1.55 6.72
C ARG A 77 12.20 -0.44 7.73
N CYS A 78 11.20 0.36 8.06
CA CYS A 78 11.29 1.28 9.18
C CYS A 78 11.11 0.55 10.53
N PRO A 79 11.57 1.15 11.64
CA PRO A 79 11.25 0.66 12.98
C PRO A 79 9.74 0.55 13.22
N GLU A 80 9.35 -0.26 14.20
CA GLU A 80 7.94 -0.36 14.59
C GLU A 80 7.38 1.02 14.96
N ARG A 81 6.16 1.33 14.50
CA ARG A 81 5.46 2.62 14.69
C ARG A 81 6.11 3.82 13.98
N TRP A 82 7.06 3.57 13.08
CA TRP A 82 7.59 4.58 12.16
C TRP A 82 6.98 4.39 10.78
N GLY A 83 6.76 5.50 10.08
CA GLY A 83 6.33 5.52 8.69
C GLY A 83 7.49 5.78 7.74
N CYS A 84 7.36 5.32 6.50
CA CYS A 84 8.24 5.71 5.40
C CYS A 84 7.74 7.03 4.81
N GLY A 85 8.58 8.07 4.81
CA GLY A 85 8.26 9.33 4.12
C GLY A 85 8.48 9.23 2.61
N LEU A 86 7.91 10.18 1.87
CA LEU A 86 8.05 10.28 0.40
C LEU A 86 9.51 10.42 -0.07
N ASP A 87 10.35 11.02 0.77
CA ASP A 87 11.79 11.13 0.53
C ASP A 87 12.56 9.83 0.88
N GLY A 88 11.86 8.77 1.28
CA GLY A 88 12.46 7.49 1.60
C GLY A 88 13.14 7.43 2.96
N LEU A 89 12.87 8.39 3.85
CA LEU A 89 13.37 8.38 5.23
C LEU A 89 12.29 7.89 6.21
N CYS A 90 12.72 7.06 7.15
CA CYS A 90 11.89 6.61 8.25
C CYS A 90 11.66 7.74 9.24
N ARG A 91 10.42 7.92 9.69
CA ARG A 91 10.06 8.91 10.70
C ARG A 91 9.08 8.35 11.69
N GLN A 92 9.24 8.70 12.96
CA GLN A 92 8.21 8.47 13.96
C GLN A 92 7.00 9.36 13.66
N SER A 93 5.79 8.81 13.80
CA SER A 93 4.57 9.63 13.74
C SER A 93 4.55 10.60 14.92
N ALA A 94 4.33 11.89 14.63
CA ALA A 94 4.15 12.91 15.66
C ALA A 94 2.80 12.77 16.40
N GLY A 95 1.86 11.97 15.87
CA GLY A 95 0.51 11.82 16.42
C GLY A 95 -0.43 13.00 16.14
N ASP A 96 0.12 14.13 15.70
CA ASP A 96 -0.63 15.33 15.34
C ASP A 96 -0.78 15.45 13.82
N PHE A 97 -1.99 15.79 13.37
CA PHE A 97 -2.21 16.21 11.98
C PHE A 97 -1.84 17.67 11.82
N VAL A 98 -0.85 17.93 10.98
CA VAL A 98 -0.50 19.29 10.55
C VAL A 98 -1.14 19.53 9.19
N PRO A 99 -1.97 20.57 9.02
CA PRO A 99 -2.51 20.91 7.72
C PRO A 99 -1.38 21.11 6.70
N THR A 100 -1.42 20.35 5.62
CA THR A 100 -0.53 20.56 4.47
C THR A 100 -1.30 21.33 3.40
N GLY A 101 -0.74 22.47 2.97
CA GLY A 101 -1.37 23.31 1.94
C GLY A 101 -2.68 23.97 2.36
N SER A 102 -3.45 24.39 1.37
CA SER A 102 -4.74 25.06 1.55
C SER A 102 -5.92 24.08 1.43
N PRO A 103 -6.99 24.23 2.23
CA PRO A 103 -8.20 23.43 2.09
C PRO A 103 -8.82 23.54 0.69
N ILE A 104 -9.28 22.41 0.15
CA ILE A 104 -9.99 22.34 -1.13
C ILE A 104 -11.50 22.33 -0.87
N VAL A 105 -12.22 23.28 -1.45
CA VAL A 105 -13.69 23.32 -1.40
C VAL A 105 -14.25 22.56 -2.60
N ALA A 106 -14.49 21.25 -2.43
CA ALA A 106 -14.89 20.37 -3.53
C ALA A 106 -16.41 20.12 -3.66
N GLY A 107 -17.22 20.41 -2.61
CA GLY A 107 -18.66 20.13 -2.63
C GLY A 107 -18.98 18.66 -2.91
N ALA A 108 -18.18 17.76 -2.35
CA ALA A 108 -18.20 16.33 -2.65
C ALA A 108 -19.17 15.56 -1.76
N TRP A 109 -19.86 14.58 -2.32
CA TRP A 109 -20.64 13.59 -1.57
C TRP A 109 -19.78 12.40 -1.12
N SER A 110 -18.76 12.06 -1.90
CA SER A 110 -17.77 11.04 -1.54
C SER A 110 -16.36 11.48 -1.89
N VAL A 111 -15.41 10.96 -1.13
CA VAL A 111 -13.97 11.18 -1.31
C VAL A 111 -13.26 9.83 -1.25
N ALA A 112 -12.30 9.61 -2.14
CA ALA A 112 -11.36 8.51 -2.11
C ALA A 112 -9.92 9.06 -2.25
N ALA A 113 -8.94 8.29 -1.79
CA ALA A 113 -7.53 8.67 -1.87
C ALA A 113 -6.72 7.57 -2.56
N GLY A 114 -5.83 7.95 -3.47
CA GLY A 114 -4.92 7.06 -4.18
C GLY A 114 -3.78 7.84 -4.84
N ASP A 115 -2.68 7.17 -5.16
CA ASP A 115 -1.50 7.76 -5.81
C ASP A 115 -1.62 7.62 -7.33
N PHE A 116 -2.30 8.58 -8.00
CA PHE A 116 -2.63 8.44 -9.42
C PHE A 116 -1.47 8.85 -10.35
N ASP A 117 -0.46 9.57 -9.84
CA ASP A 117 0.72 9.98 -10.62
C ASP A 117 2.01 9.22 -10.25
N GLY A 118 1.98 8.41 -9.19
CA GLY A 118 3.07 7.50 -8.80
C GLY A 118 4.20 8.22 -8.08
N ASP A 119 3.93 9.39 -7.49
CA ASP A 119 4.92 10.16 -6.75
C ASP A 119 5.08 9.70 -5.28
N GLY A 120 4.31 8.68 -4.88
CA GLY A 120 4.26 8.09 -3.55
C GLY A 120 3.27 8.79 -2.61
N ARG A 121 2.71 9.94 -3.01
CA ARG A 121 1.73 10.71 -2.25
C ARG A 121 0.34 10.36 -2.74
N ARG A 122 -0.57 10.14 -1.80
CA ARG A 122 -1.98 10.01 -2.14
C ARG A 122 -2.57 11.36 -2.56
N ASP A 123 -3.17 11.35 -3.73
CA ASP A 123 -4.09 12.35 -4.25
C ASP A 123 -5.52 12.11 -3.76
N LEU A 124 -6.43 13.03 -4.12
CA LEU A 124 -7.83 12.95 -3.72
C LEU A 124 -8.77 12.92 -4.93
N LEU A 125 -9.58 11.86 -5.01
CA LEU A 125 -10.76 11.82 -5.86
C LEU A 125 -11.97 12.36 -5.10
N THR A 126 -12.68 13.30 -5.69
CA THR A 126 -13.96 13.83 -5.18
C THR A 126 -15.08 13.60 -6.18
N CYS A 127 -16.24 13.14 -5.70
CA CYS A 127 -17.42 12.94 -6.53
C CYS A 127 -18.58 13.80 -6.04
N GLY A 128 -19.26 14.50 -6.96
CA GLY A 128 -20.35 15.43 -6.64
C GLY A 128 -21.67 14.72 -6.25
N ALA A 129 -22.58 15.48 -5.64
CA ALA A 129 -23.89 14.97 -5.19
C ALA A 129 -24.83 14.62 -6.35
N THR A 130 -25.58 13.54 -6.16
CA THR A 130 -26.50 12.83 -7.08
C THR A 130 -27.77 13.57 -7.51
N GLY A 131 -27.84 14.90 -7.32
CA GLY A 131 -29.03 15.70 -7.70
C GLY A 131 -29.11 16.07 -9.18
N LEU A 132 -28.02 15.89 -9.93
CA LEU A 132 -27.93 16.13 -11.37
C LEU A 132 -27.02 15.03 -11.95
N ILE A 133 -27.59 13.85 -12.18
CA ILE A 133 -26.91 12.65 -12.69
C ILE A 133 -26.05 12.98 -13.93
N ASP A 134 -26.43 14.00 -14.69
CA ASP A 134 -25.74 14.43 -15.92
C ASP A 134 -24.50 15.33 -15.68
N LYS A 135 -24.20 15.71 -14.42
CA LYS A 135 -23.17 16.72 -14.09
C LYS A 135 -22.22 16.37 -12.95
N ALA A 136 -22.45 15.29 -12.19
CA ALA A 136 -21.58 14.90 -11.09
C ALA A 136 -20.29 14.21 -11.60
N ARG A 137 -19.43 14.99 -12.25
CA ARG A 137 -18.11 14.54 -12.72
C ARG A 137 -17.18 14.33 -11.53
N GLY A 138 -16.45 13.23 -11.54
CA GLY A 138 -15.34 13.02 -10.62
C GLY A 138 -14.25 14.05 -10.86
N ARG A 139 -13.57 14.48 -9.80
CA ARG A 139 -12.39 15.34 -9.88
C ARG A 139 -11.25 14.71 -9.12
N VAL A 140 -10.10 14.59 -9.75
CA VAL A 140 -8.87 14.15 -9.10
C VAL A 140 -8.01 15.38 -8.81
N HIS A 141 -7.64 15.54 -7.55
CA HIS A 141 -6.86 16.65 -7.02
C HIS A 141 -5.45 16.12 -6.72
N PHE A 142 -4.48 16.57 -7.51
CA PHE A 142 -3.09 16.19 -7.40
C PHE A 142 -2.34 17.15 -6.49
N PHE A 143 -1.51 16.61 -5.61
CA PHE A 143 -0.72 17.42 -4.68
C PHE A 143 0.76 17.41 -5.06
N ASP A 144 1.50 18.43 -4.64
CA ASP A 144 2.96 18.42 -4.75
C ASP A 144 3.63 17.83 -3.50
N SER A 145 4.96 17.76 -3.49
CA SER A 145 5.73 17.25 -2.35
C SER A 145 5.55 18.08 -1.06
N GLY A 146 5.03 19.30 -1.14
CA GLY A 146 4.65 20.14 0.00
C GLY A 146 3.20 19.93 0.47
N GLY A 147 2.43 19.09 -0.22
CA GLY A 147 0.99 18.90 0.04
C GLY A 147 0.13 20.06 -0.43
N THR A 148 0.63 20.90 -1.35
CA THR A 148 -0.16 21.96 -1.99
C THR A 148 -0.87 21.41 -3.21
N LEU A 149 -2.12 21.86 -3.45
CA LEU A 149 -2.86 21.50 -4.65
C LEU A 149 -2.11 21.98 -5.89
N ALA A 150 -1.61 21.04 -6.67
CA ALA A 150 -0.80 21.33 -7.84
C ALA A 150 -1.62 21.23 -9.14
N ALA A 151 -2.59 20.32 -9.20
CA ALA A 151 -3.51 20.22 -10.33
C ALA A 151 -4.88 19.69 -9.90
N THR A 152 -5.91 19.99 -10.69
CA THR A 152 -7.19 19.29 -10.62
C THR A 152 -7.58 18.85 -12.01
N ARG A 153 -7.91 17.57 -12.16
CA ARG A 153 -8.44 16.99 -13.40
C ARG A 153 -9.90 16.66 -13.22
N VAL A 154 -10.72 17.13 -14.17
CA VAL A 154 -12.15 16.84 -14.20
C VAL A 154 -12.36 15.67 -15.15
N LEU A 155 -12.95 14.60 -14.64
CA LEU A 155 -13.24 13.43 -15.43
C LEU A 155 -14.42 13.70 -16.37
N SER A 156 -14.36 13.10 -17.55
CA SER A 156 -15.31 13.39 -18.62
C SER A 156 -16.68 12.73 -18.42
N VAL A 157 -16.81 11.82 -17.46
CA VAL A 157 -18.04 11.07 -17.20
C VAL A 157 -18.52 11.22 -15.75
N PRO A 158 -19.83 11.06 -15.49
CA PRO A 158 -20.35 10.90 -14.14
C PRO A 158 -19.72 9.69 -13.44
N MET A 159 -19.58 9.78 -12.12
CA MET A 159 -19.06 8.66 -11.31
C MET A 159 -20.08 8.23 -10.27
N ILE A 160 -20.30 6.93 -10.19
CA ILE A 160 -21.15 6.31 -9.16
C ILE A 160 -20.31 5.22 -8.51
N SER A 161 -20.01 5.39 -7.22
CA SER A 161 -19.25 4.42 -6.41
C SER A 161 -17.92 3.98 -7.05
N PRO A 162 -16.99 4.91 -7.31
CA PRO A 162 -15.71 4.54 -7.88
C PRO A 162 -14.84 3.71 -6.94
N VAL A 163 -13.97 2.90 -7.52
CA VAL A 163 -12.91 2.19 -6.80
C VAL A 163 -11.54 2.67 -7.28
N VAL A 164 -10.64 2.86 -6.33
CA VAL A 164 -9.27 3.34 -6.54
C VAL A 164 -8.29 2.23 -6.18
N VAL A 165 -7.45 1.85 -7.13
CA VAL A 165 -6.57 0.68 -7.02
C VAL A 165 -5.56 0.63 -8.16
N ASP A 166 -4.32 0.20 -7.93
CA ASP A 166 -3.39 -0.15 -9.02
C ASP A 166 -3.89 -1.42 -9.74
N VAL A 167 -4.65 -1.23 -10.84
CA VAL A 167 -5.25 -2.33 -11.59
C VAL A 167 -4.16 -2.99 -12.43
N ASP A 168 -3.27 -2.19 -13.03
CA ASP A 168 -2.29 -2.68 -13.98
C ASP A 168 -0.90 -3.05 -13.43
N GLY A 169 -0.72 -2.90 -12.12
CA GLY A 169 0.49 -3.27 -11.39
C GLY A 169 1.67 -2.35 -11.70
N ASP A 170 1.41 -1.15 -12.22
CA ASP A 170 2.44 -0.22 -12.65
C ASP A 170 2.89 0.75 -11.55
N GLY A 171 2.35 0.58 -10.34
CA GLY A 171 2.65 1.36 -9.15
C GLY A 171 1.87 2.67 -9.05
N LYS A 172 0.93 2.94 -9.96
CA LYS A 172 -0.02 4.05 -9.87
C LYS A 172 -1.41 3.50 -9.60
N ASP A 173 -2.14 4.15 -8.71
CA ASP A 173 -3.55 3.84 -8.52
C ASP A 173 -4.34 4.27 -9.76
N ASP A 174 -5.19 3.37 -10.23
CA ASP A 174 -6.17 3.57 -11.29
C ASP A 174 -7.55 3.82 -10.71
N LEU A 175 -8.47 4.21 -11.59
CA LEU A 175 -9.85 4.49 -11.25
C LEU A 175 -10.80 3.60 -12.03
N VAL A 176 -11.69 2.90 -11.35
CA VAL A 176 -12.71 2.04 -11.97
C VAL A 176 -14.10 2.49 -11.53
N SER A 177 -15.03 2.67 -12.47
CA SER A 177 -16.40 3.10 -12.17
C SER A 177 -17.44 2.45 -13.08
N GLY A 178 -18.63 2.23 -12.52
CA GLY A 178 -19.81 1.74 -13.24
C GLY A 178 -20.83 2.86 -13.42
N VAL A 179 -21.31 3.06 -14.66
CA VAL A 179 -22.47 3.94 -14.96
C VAL A 179 -23.48 3.17 -15.81
N ASP A 180 -23.17 2.96 -17.10
CA ASP A 180 -23.93 2.12 -18.06
C ASP A 180 -23.07 0.97 -18.65
N GLY A 181 -21.96 0.69 -17.96
CA GLY A 181 -20.85 -0.16 -18.37
C GLY A 181 -19.65 0.14 -17.49
N LEU A 182 -18.53 -0.55 -17.72
CA LEU A 182 -17.32 -0.33 -16.95
C LEU A 182 -16.33 0.56 -17.70
N LEU A 183 -15.88 1.61 -17.01
CA LEU A 183 -14.81 2.49 -17.47
C LEU A 183 -13.66 2.45 -16.47
N THR A 184 -12.44 2.32 -17.01
CA THR A 184 -11.19 2.40 -16.26
C THR A 184 -10.43 3.63 -16.71
N TRP A 185 -9.89 4.42 -15.79
CA TRP A 185 -8.91 5.45 -16.09
C TRP A 185 -7.59 5.05 -15.49
N ARG A 186 -6.55 5.02 -16.33
CA ARG A 186 -5.21 4.70 -15.88
C ARG A 186 -4.46 5.92 -15.41
N GLY A 187 -3.85 5.80 -14.23
CA GLY A 187 -2.96 6.81 -13.66
C GLY A 187 -1.75 7.02 -14.54
N THR A 188 -1.28 8.26 -14.67
CA THR A 188 -0.06 8.57 -15.41
C THR A 188 0.78 9.62 -14.69
N ALA A 189 2.10 9.52 -14.84
CA ALA A 189 3.05 10.42 -14.20
C ALA A 189 2.92 11.89 -14.65
N ASP A 190 2.31 12.16 -15.80
CA ASP A 190 1.98 13.51 -16.27
C ASP A 190 0.67 14.07 -15.70
N ARG A 191 0.09 13.39 -14.69
CA ARG A 191 -1.17 13.77 -14.00
C ARG A 191 -2.34 13.81 -14.95
N GLU A 192 -2.35 12.87 -15.88
CA GLU A 192 -3.47 12.58 -16.74
C GLU A 192 -4.14 11.28 -16.28
N LEU A 193 -5.39 11.12 -16.67
CA LEU A 193 -6.16 9.92 -16.41
C LEU A 193 -6.69 9.43 -17.75
N LEU A 194 -6.00 8.44 -18.32
CA LEU A 194 -6.28 7.96 -19.66
C LEU A 194 -7.45 6.98 -19.63
N PRO A 195 -8.61 7.32 -20.25
CA PRO A 195 -9.73 6.40 -20.29
C PRO A 195 -9.37 5.19 -21.14
N VAL A 196 -9.46 4.00 -20.55
CA VAL A 196 -9.46 2.72 -21.24
C VAL A 196 -10.88 2.18 -21.16
N ALA A 197 -11.54 2.10 -22.32
CA ALA A 197 -12.85 1.47 -22.40
C ALA A 197 -12.65 -0.05 -22.47
N ALA A 198 -13.08 -0.75 -21.43
CA ALA A 198 -13.35 -2.19 -21.50
C ALA A 198 -14.66 -2.43 -22.27
N PRO A 199 -14.90 -3.63 -22.84
CA PRO A 199 -16.19 -3.95 -23.43
C PRO A 199 -17.34 -3.62 -22.47
N THR A 200 -18.33 -2.88 -22.95
CA THR A 200 -19.57 -2.57 -22.23
C THR A 200 -20.45 -3.81 -22.16
N PHE A 201 -20.78 -4.25 -20.96
CA PHE A 201 -21.78 -5.28 -20.70
C PHE A 201 -22.89 -4.68 -19.84
N GLN A 202 -24.14 -4.98 -20.19
CA GLN A 202 -25.28 -4.53 -19.42
C GLN A 202 -25.54 -5.49 -18.27
N ILE A 203 -25.76 -4.93 -17.09
CA ILE A 203 -26.00 -5.70 -15.87
C ILE A 203 -27.41 -5.39 -15.41
N ASP A 204 -28.30 -6.39 -15.45
CA ASP A 204 -29.64 -6.28 -14.90
C ASP A 204 -29.59 -6.37 -13.35
N GLY A 205 -29.54 -5.23 -12.67
CA GLY A 205 -29.44 -5.16 -11.21
C GLY A 205 -29.79 -3.79 -10.63
N LYS A 206 -30.09 -3.74 -9.32
CA LYS A 206 -30.40 -2.47 -8.62
C LYS A 206 -29.19 -1.86 -7.93
N ALA A 207 -28.16 -2.66 -7.64
CA ALA A 207 -26.93 -2.20 -7.03
C ALA A 207 -25.73 -2.95 -7.60
N LEU A 208 -24.70 -2.18 -7.98
CA LEU A 208 -23.45 -2.66 -8.53
C LEU A 208 -22.33 -2.18 -7.61
N ARG A 209 -21.47 -3.09 -7.14
CA ARG A 209 -20.20 -2.73 -6.51
C ARG A 209 -19.07 -3.37 -7.30
N LEU A 210 -18.08 -2.56 -7.64
CA LEU A 210 -16.91 -3.03 -8.36
C LEU A 210 -15.86 -3.42 -7.31
N VAL A 211 -15.18 -4.54 -7.55
CA VAL A 211 -14.09 -5.01 -6.68
C VAL A 211 -12.89 -5.29 -7.58
N PRO A 212 -11.95 -4.35 -7.67
CA PRO A 212 -10.72 -4.60 -8.38
C PRO A 212 -9.99 -5.75 -7.69
N VAL A 213 -9.53 -6.69 -8.49
CA VAL A 213 -8.71 -7.79 -8.00
C VAL A 213 -7.48 -7.81 -8.88
N SER A 214 -6.36 -7.30 -8.37
CA SER A 214 -5.11 -7.39 -9.11
C SER A 214 -4.70 -8.86 -9.24
N ILE A 215 -4.69 -9.35 -10.47
CA ILE A 215 -4.14 -10.65 -10.80
C ILE A 215 -2.97 -10.49 -11.80
N PRO A 216 -1.92 -11.30 -11.71
CA PRO A 216 -0.73 -11.12 -12.54
C PRO A 216 -0.75 -11.86 -13.88
N LEU A 217 -1.90 -12.42 -14.29
CA LEU A 217 -2.06 -13.00 -15.64
C LEU A 217 -2.58 -11.96 -16.64
N ASN A 218 -3.42 -11.03 -16.18
CA ASN A 218 -3.85 -9.85 -16.93
C ASN A 218 -4.03 -8.68 -15.95
N PRO A 219 -3.27 -7.59 -16.13
CA PRO A 219 -3.35 -6.38 -15.32
C PRO A 219 -4.66 -5.58 -15.48
N THR A 220 -5.73 -6.18 -16.00
CA THR A 220 -7.02 -5.52 -16.27
C THR A 220 -8.21 -6.34 -15.84
N GLU A 221 -8.00 -7.47 -15.17
CA GLU A 221 -9.10 -8.30 -14.68
C GLU A 221 -9.56 -7.78 -13.32
N PHE A 222 -10.83 -7.42 -13.20
CA PHE A 222 -11.46 -6.96 -11.97
C PHE A 222 -12.72 -7.78 -11.76
N LEU A 223 -13.07 -8.07 -10.52
CA LEU A 223 -14.33 -8.73 -10.21
C LEU A 223 -15.42 -7.68 -9.97
N VAL A 224 -16.64 -8.08 -10.28
CA VAL A 224 -17.82 -7.27 -10.06
C VAL A 224 -18.69 -7.99 -9.05
N VAL A 225 -19.03 -7.29 -7.97
CA VAL A 225 -20.02 -7.75 -6.99
C VAL A 225 -21.37 -7.19 -7.41
N LEU A 226 -22.23 -8.08 -7.87
CA LEU A 226 -23.59 -7.82 -8.29
C LEU A 226 -24.53 -7.99 -7.11
N GLU A 227 -25.34 -6.97 -6.79
CA GLU A 227 -26.38 -7.04 -5.76
C GLU A 227 -27.76 -6.91 -6.42
N ARG A 228 -28.50 -8.03 -6.45
CA ARG A 228 -29.86 -8.11 -7.02
C ARG A 228 -30.87 -8.38 -5.92
N GLY A 229 -31.25 -7.33 -5.21
CA GLY A 229 -32.18 -7.45 -4.09
C GLY A 229 -31.50 -8.12 -2.89
N ALA A 230 -31.78 -9.41 -2.69
CA ALA A 230 -31.24 -10.21 -1.58
C ALA A 230 -30.13 -11.16 -2.01
N GLU A 231 -29.81 -11.19 -3.31
CA GLU A 231 -28.83 -12.08 -3.92
C GLU A 231 -27.56 -11.30 -4.23
N VAL A 232 -26.41 -11.93 -3.95
CA VAL A 232 -25.09 -11.37 -4.27
C VAL A 232 -24.33 -12.35 -5.13
N ALA A 233 -23.81 -11.88 -6.25
CA ALA A 233 -23.05 -12.70 -7.19
C ALA A 233 -21.73 -12.02 -7.57
N LEU A 234 -20.74 -12.85 -7.91
CA LEU A 234 -19.42 -12.44 -8.36
C LEU A 234 -19.34 -12.67 -9.86
N ALA A 235 -18.88 -11.67 -10.60
CA ALA A 235 -18.82 -11.69 -12.05
C ALA A 235 -17.45 -11.22 -12.54
N GLU A 236 -16.94 -11.87 -13.59
CA GLU A 236 -15.78 -11.38 -14.35
C GLU A 236 -16.27 -10.76 -15.67
N PRO A 237 -16.01 -9.47 -15.88
CA PRO A 237 -16.25 -8.75 -17.12
C PRO A 237 -15.68 -9.48 -18.34
N GLY A 238 -16.47 -9.63 -19.40
CA GLY A 238 -16.00 -10.19 -20.66
C GLY A 238 -16.06 -11.72 -20.76
N ARG A 239 -16.56 -12.42 -19.73
CA ARG A 239 -16.98 -13.83 -19.87
C ARG A 239 -18.41 -13.95 -20.39
N ASP A 240 -18.62 -14.94 -21.26
CA ASP A 240 -19.95 -15.24 -21.83
C ASP A 240 -20.92 -15.84 -20.80
N GLU A 241 -20.40 -16.50 -19.76
CA GLU A 241 -21.19 -17.12 -18.69
C GLU A 241 -20.99 -16.37 -17.37
N LEU A 242 -22.00 -15.59 -16.98
CA LEU A 242 -22.11 -14.94 -15.68
C LEU A 242 -23.29 -15.52 -14.89
N PRO A 243 -23.18 -15.64 -13.55
CA PRO A 243 -22.06 -15.23 -12.69
C PRO A 243 -20.95 -16.29 -12.57
N LEU A 244 -19.74 -15.86 -12.17
CA LEU A 244 -18.63 -16.76 -11.80
C LEU A 244 -18.94 -17.58 -10.55
N ALA A 245 -19.61 -16.96 -9.58
CA ALA A 245 -20.05 -17.61 -8.35
C ALA A 245 -21.22 -16.84 -7.72
N GLU A 246 -22.16 -17.55 -7.11
CA GLU A 246 -23.16 -16.97 -6.22
C GLU A 246 -22.65 -17.01 -4.78
N VAL A 247 -22.89 -15.93 -4.04
CA VAL A 247 -22.58 -15.87 -2.61
C VAL A 247 -23.82 -16.32 -1.85
N ALA A 248 -23.72 -17.44 -1.13
CA ALA A 248 -24.82 -17.98 -0.35
C ALA A 248 -24.82 -17.41 1.08
N GLY A 249 -25.98 -16.95 1.55
CA GLY A 249 -26.17 -16.44 2.92
C GLY A 249 -26.25 -17.52 4.00
N GLU A 250 -26.02 -17.14 5.25
CA GLU A 250 -26.27 -18.05 6.39
C GLU A 250 -27.76 -18.42 6.42
N GLU A 251 -28.07 -19.73 6.48
CA GLU A 251 -29.45 -20.22 6.63
C GLU A 251 -30.43 -19.72 5.54
N GLY A 252 -29.93 -19.29 4.38
CA GLY A 252 -30.77 -18.73 3.30
C GLY A 252 -31.29 -17.31 3.59
N ARG A 253 -30.65 -16.57 4.50
CA ARG A 253 -31.00 -15.18 4.78
C ARG A 253 -30.69 -14.27 3.58
N PRO A 254 -31.49 -13.20 3.38
CA PRO A 254 -31.17 -12.16 2.43
C PRO A 254 -29.80 -11.55 2.69
N LEU A 255 -28.96 -11.50 1.65
CA LEU A 255 -27.65 -10.86 1.73
C LEU A 255 -27.78 -9.37 1.48
N VAL A 256 -27.34 -8.56 2.44
CA VAL A 256 -27.22 -7.11 2.30
C VAL A 256 -25.78 -6.74 2.60
N LEU A 257 -25.05 -6.28 1.58
CA LEU A 257 -23.62 -6.03 1.69
C LEU A 257 -23.34 -4.75 2.49
N VAL A 258 -22.52 -4.87 3.54
CA VAL A 258 -22.14 -3.77 4.43
C VAL A 258 -20.87 -3.10 3.92
N GLY A 259 -21.00 -1.86 3.43
CA GLY A 259 -19.86 -1.04 3.04
C GLY A 259 -19.10 -1.52 1.80
N GLN A 260 -18.06 -0.80 1.41
CA GLN A 260 -17.25 -1.22 0.25
C GLN A 260 -16.48 -2.49 0.58
N PRO A 261 -16.37 -3.44 -0.37
CA PRO A 261 -15.47 -4.59 -0.22
C PRO A 261 -14.04 -4.14 0.07
N ALA A 262 -13.40 -4.78 1.05
CA ALA A 262 -12.01 -4.50 1.37
C ALA A 262 -11.11 -5.40 0.52
N THR A 263 -10.10 -4.83 -0.13
CA THR A 263 -9.08 -5.58 -0.89
C THR A 263 -7.78 -5.63 -0.11
N GLY A 264 -6.96 -6.65 -0.38
CA GLY A 264 -5.64 -6.80 0.22
C GLY A 264 -5.27 -8.24 0.54
N ARG A 265 -4.17 -8.42 1.29
CA ARG A 265 -3.67 -9.75 1.66
C ARG A 265 -4.23 -10.19 3.01
N PHE A 266 -5.30 -10.99 2.98
CA PHE A 266 -6.00 -11.46 4.19
C PHE A 266 -5.59 -12.86 4.67
N VAL A 267 -4.95 -13.66 3.81
CA VAL A 267 -4.51 -15.02 4.13
C VAL A 267 -2.98 -15.06 4.12
N GLU A 268 -2.34 -15.15 5.28
CA GLU A 268 -0.88 -15.12 5.41
C GLU A 268 -0.20 -16.27 4.66
N SER A 269 -0.82 -17.46 4.64
CA SER A 269 -0.32 -18.63 3.92
C SER A 269 -0.50 -18.55 2.40
N SER A 270 -1.24 -17.56 1.90
CA SER A 270 -1.42 -17.34 0.48
C SER A 270 -0.25 -16.56 -0.09
N ASN A 271 0.43 -17.16 -1.06
CA ASN A 271 1.43 -16.50 -1.90
C ASN A 271 0.83 -16.05 -3.25
N ALA A 272 -0.49 -16.11 -3.38
CA ALA A 272 -1.17 -16.04 -4.66
C ALA A 272 -1.64 -14.63 -5.08
N GLY A 273 -1.63 -13.66 -4.17
CA GLY A 273 -1.99 -12.28 -4.46
C GLY A 273 -2.95 -11.67 -3.42
N GLU A 274 -3.54 -10.54 -3.79
CA GLU A 274 -4.59 -9.89 -3.01
C GLU A 274 -5.91 -10.65 -3.16
N GLY A 275 -6.63 -10.78 -2.05
CA GLY A 275 -8.02 -11.23 -2.01
C GLY A 275 -8.94 -10.05 -1.68
N PHE A 276 -10.21 -10.36 -1.46
CA PHE A 276 -11.17 -9.37 -1.01
C PHE A 276 -12.12 -9.94 0.04
N VAL A 277 -12.64 -9.05 0.88
CA VAL A 277 -13.54 -9.39 1.98
C VAL A 277 -14.90 -8.76 1.74
N LEU A 278 -15.93 -9.59 1.85
CA LEU A 278 -17.32 -9.17 1.87
C LEU A 278 -17.91 -9.38 3.27
N ALA A 279 -18.60 -8.35 3.77
CA ALA A 279 -19.33 -8.39 5.03
C ALA A 279 -20.82 -8.15 4.77
N PHE A 280 -21.68 -8.90 5.47
CA PHE A 280 -23.12 -8.84 5.25
C PHE A 280 -23.86 -8.50 6.53
N SER A 281 -24.95 -7.75 6.40
CA SER A 281 -25.73 -7.27 7.52
C SER A 281 -26.46 -8.44 8.20
N GLY A 282 -26.25 -8.60 9.51
CA GLY A 282 -26.91 -9.63 10.29
C GLY A 282 -26.26 -11.03 10.20
N GLU A 283 -25.10 -11.14 9.56
CA GLU A 283 -24.26 -12.34 9.60
C GLU A 283 -23.13 -12.18 10.63
N HIS A 284 -22.74 -13.29 11.27
CA HIS A 284 -21.66 -13.32 12.27
C HIS A 284 -20.32 -13.77 11.69
N ARG A 285 -20.17 -13.67 10.37
CA ARG A 285 -18.94 -14.01 9.64
C ARG A 285 -18.71 -13.02 8.50
N VAL A 286 -17.45 -12.82 8.16
CA VAL A 286 -17.03 -12.23 6.88
C VAL A 286 -16.59 -13.33 5.93
N ARG A 287 -16.79 -13.10 4.64
CA ARG A 287 -16.34 -14.00 3.57
C ARG A 287 -15.06 -13.44 2.97
N VAL A 288 -13.98 -14.21 3.07
CA VAL A 288 -12.69 -13.89 2.46
C VAL A 288 -12.58 -14.70 1.17
N PHE A 289 -12.48 -14.01 0.04
CA PHE A 289 -12.35 -14.63 -1.27
C PHE A 289 -10.90 -14.55 -1.74
N GLN A 290 -10.41 -15.67 -2.24
CA GLN A 290 -9.08 -15.80 -2.79
C GLN A 290 -9.18 -16.25 -4.26
N PRO A 291 -9.13 -15.28 -5.20
CA PRO A 291 -9.37 -15.55 -6.62
C PRO A 291 -8.25 -16.34 -7.29
N CYS A 292 -7.03 -16.33 -6.71
CA CYS A 292 -5.87 -16.99 -7.28
C CYS A 292 -5.17 -17.94 -6.31
N ALA A 293 -4.45 -18.90 -6.88
CA ALA A 293 -3.49 -19.79 -6.22
C ALA A 293 -2.16 -19.82 -6.98
N LEU A 294 -1.09 -20.31 -6.34
CA LEU A 294 0.12 -20.72 -7.05
C LEU A 294 -0.05 -22.14 -7.59
N SER A 295 0.27 -22.34 -8.86
CA SER A 295 0.38 -23.64 -9.49
C SER A 295 1.61 -24.40 -8.96
N SER A 296 1.71 -25.69 -9.30
CA SER A 296 2.88 -26.51 -8.99
C SER A 296 4.19 -26.02 -9.63
N SER A 297 4.11 -25.19 -10.68
CA SER A 297 5.26 -24.54 -11.33
C SER A 297 5.62 -23.18 -10.73
N GLY A 298 4.90 -22.72 -9.70
CA GLY A 298 5.10 -21.40 -9.09
C GLY A 298 4.48 -20.23 -9.85
N GLU A 299 3.66 -20.52 -10.86
CA GLU A 299 2.89 -19.52 -11.62
C GLU A 299 1.56 -19.23 -10.91
N ARG A 300 1.09 -17.99 -10.94
CA ARG A 300 -0.22 -17.66 -10.35
C ARG A 300 -1.33 -17.99 -11.35
N VAL A 301 -2.37 -18.67 -10.87
CA VAL A 301 -3.50 -19.13 -11.69
C VAL A 301 -4.84 -18.82 -11.03
N TRP A 302 -5.86 -18.54 -11.83
CA TRP A 302 -7.24 -18.41 -11.37
C TRP A 302 -7.73 -19.69 -10.71
N MET A 303 -8.42 -19.56 -9.58
CA MET A 303 -9.11 -20.65 -8.92
C MET A 303 -10.55 -20.76 -9.43
N PRO A 304 -10.96 -21.92 -9.95
CA PRO A 304 -12.38 -22.20 -10.17
C PRO A 304 -13.16 -22.02 -8.85
N GLY A 305 -14.20 -21.18 -8.86
CA GLY A 305 -15.06 -20.93 -7.70
C GLY A 305 -14.50 -19.96 -6.63
N LEU A 306 -13.43 -19.22 -6.93
CA LEU A 306 -12.97 -18.06 -6.13
C LEU A 306 -12.56 -18.34 -4.67
N GLY A 307 -12.10 -19.55 -4.37
CA GLY A 307 -11.42 -19.91 -3.11
C GLY A 307 -11.94 -19.19 -1.87
N GLN A 308 -13.08 -19.60 -1.31
CA GLN A 308 -13.74 -18.91 -0.20
C GLN A 308 -13.33 -19.47 1.17
N VAL A 309 -13.08 -18.58 2.13
CA VAL A 309 -12.94 -18.90 3.56
C VAL A 309 -13.89 -18.02 4.37
N ASP A 310 -14.67 -18.64 5.25
CA ASP A 310 -15.53 -17.93 6.18
C ASP A 310 -14.80 -17.69 7.51
N VAL A 311 -14.79 -16.44 7.96
CA VAL A 311 -14.13 -16.02 9.20
C VAL A 311 -15.17 -15.46 10.14
N ALA A 312 -15.33 -16.09 11.31
CA ALA A 312 -16.26 -15.61 12.33
C ALA A 312 -15.82 -14.24 12.87
N VAL A 313 -16.78 -13.34 13.04
CA VAL A 313 -16.57 -12.02 13.65
C VAL A 313 -17.17 -12.10 15.06
N GLY A 314 -16.30 -12.03 16.07
CA GLY A 314 -16.67 -12.06 17.48
C GLY A 314 -17.23 -10.74 17.99
#